data_AF-A0A9P3BDL8-F1
#
_entry.id   AF-A0A9P3BDL8-F1
#
_cell.length_a   1.000
_cell.length_b   1.000
_cell.length_c   1.000
_cell.angle_alpha   90.00
_cell.angle_beta   90.00
_cell.angle_gamma   90.00
#
_symmetry.space_group_name_H-M   'P 1'
#
loop_
_entity.id
_entity.type
_entity.pdbx_description
1 polymer ?
#
loop_
_entity_poly.entity_id
_entity_poly.type
_entity_poly.pdbx_seq_one_letter_code
_entity_poly.pdbx_strand_id
1 'polypeptide(L)'
;MFDQIIWTTSETGAKIIHVAITSDFFWPLDKQGKPTGCGASLHWPYLETIEFDEIPDYLPSGEWLFDPDYYEKTEVPNLEAPDWEDIRLVEESPYDRTLMNFEHFHRVFIAMGYAAQHMPLLKTIRLLVLADEQSTFEFSTDQFSGRRTVTWASATGYKPDERVAQAWGFDPDDIDFIDHWEGRDVETNVIFHSWPLGNYA
;
A
#
# COMPACT_ATOMS: atom_id res chain seq x y z
N MET A 1 20.08 9.25 3.76
CA MET A 1 19.27 8.07 3.42
C MET A 1 19.47 7.84 1.94
N PHE A 2 19.88 6.64 1.52
CA PHE A 2 20.18 6.35 0.11
C PHE A 2 18.97 5.68 -0.51
N ASP A 3 18.27 6.37 -1.41
CA ASP A 3 17.21 5.79 -2.22
C ASP A 3 17.84 4.77 -3.18
N GLN A 4 17.34 3.53 -3.19
CA GLN A 4 17.84 2.49 -4.11
C GLN A 4 16.68 1.84 -4.86
N ILE A 5 16.69 1.98 -6.19
CA ILE A 5 15.95 1.10 -7.08
C ILE A 5 16.90 -0.03 -7.45
N ILE A 6 16.61 -1.24 -6.97
CA ILE A 6 17.41 -2.43 -7.26
C ILE A 6 16.62 -3.28 -8.25
N TRP A 7 17.10 -3.35 -9.48
CA TRP A 7 16.66 -4.38 -10.41
C TRP A 7 17.19 -5.73 -9.87
N THR A 8 16.30 -6.60 -9.41
CA THR A 8 16.70 -7.91 -8.91
C THR A 8 17.17 -8.79 -10.07
N THR A 9 17.95 -9.82 -9.79
CA THR A 9 18.65 -10.66 -10.77
C THR A 9 17.75 -11.50 -11.70
N SER A 10 16.44 -11.25 -11.72
CA SER A 10 15.51 -11.74 -12.73
C SER A 10 15.01 -10.54 -13.54
N GLU A 11 15.16 -10.57 -14.86
CA GLU A 11 14.75 -9.51 -15.81
C GLU A 11 13.24 -9.15 -15.76
N THR A 12 12.45 -9.83 -14.91
CA THR A 12 11.01 -9.73 -14.76
C THR A 12 10.55 -9.16 -13.41
N GLY A 13 11.47 -8.78 -12.52
CA GLY A 13 11.14 -8.28 -11.18
C GLY A 13 11.63 -6.84 -10.93
N ALA A 14 10.82 -6.04 -10.24
CA ALA A 14 11.19 -4.71 -9.75
C ALA A 14 11.12 -4.68 -8.22
N LYS A 15 12.22 -4.32 -7.57
CA LYS A 15 12.28 -4.11 -6.12
C LYS A 15 12.70 -2.67 -5.81
N ILE A 16 11.87 -1.99 -5.05
CA ILE A 16 12.01 -0.59 -4.70
C ILE A 16 12.03 -0.50 -3.18
N ILE A 17 13.07 0.11 -2.62
CA ILE A 17 13.28 0.17 -1.17
C ILE A 17 13.47 1.63 -0.75
N HIS A 18 12.79 2.05 0.31
CA HIS A 18 12.89 3.42 0.87
C HIS A 18 12.51 4.53 -0.10
N VAL A 19 11.61 4.27 -1.05
CA VAL A 19 11.12 5.30 -1.99
C VAL A 19 9.66 5.60 -1.69
N ALA A 20 9.34 6.89 -1.54
CA ALA A 20 7.96 7.35 -1.40
C ALA A 20 7.14 6.98 -2.65
N ILE A 21 6.03 6.28 -2.45
CA ILE A 21 5.17 5.83 -3.56
C ILE A 21 4.28 6.98 -4.02
N THR A 22 4.16 7.13 -5.34
CA THR A 22 3.10 7.91 -5.98
C THR A 22 2.19 6.98 -6.77
N SER A 23 0.88 7.26 -6.77
CA SER A 23 -0.09 6.54 -7.60
C SER A 23 0.30 6.56 -9.09
N ASP A 24 0.95 7.64 -9.53
CA ASP A 24 1.35 7.84 -10.93
C ASP A 24 2.41 6.85 -11.42
N PHE A 25 3.13 6.19 -10.50
CA PHE A 25 4.06 5.10 -10.82
C PHE A 25 3.32 3.91 -11.45
N PHE A 26 2.15 3.57 -10.91
CA PHE A 26 1.34 2.45 -11.38
C PHE A 26 0.41 2.89 -12.51
N TRP A 27 -0.43 3.87 -12.22
CA TRP A 27 -1.45 4.34 -13.15
C TRP A 27 -1.88 5.77 -12.80
N PRO A 28 -1.66 6.76 -13.69
CA PRO A 28 -2.00 8.16 -13.42
C PRO A 28 -3.50 8.39 -13.17
N LEU A 29 -3.82 8.96 -12.00
CA LEU A 29 -5.19 9.23 -11.55
C LEU A 29 -5.48 10.74 -11.48
N ASP A 30 -6.73 11.11 -11.75
CA ASP A 30 -7.22 12.45 -11.51
C ASP A 30 -7.51 12.69 -10.02
N LYS A 31 -7.99 13.90 -9.68
CA LYS A 31 -8.33 14.24 -8.30
C LYS A 31 -9.46 13.40 -7.71
N GLN A 32 -10.28 12.78 -8.55
CA GLN A 32 -11.39 11.91 -8.17
C GLN A 32 -10.97 10.43 -8.10
N GLY A 33 -9.70 10.10 -8.39
CA GLY A 33 -9.20 8.74 -8.41
C GLY A 33 -9.54 7.99 -9.70
N LYS A 34 -9.91 8.70 -10.78
CA LYS A 34 -10.20 8.08 -12.07
C LYS A 34 -8.98 8.12 -13.01
N PRO A 35 -8.80 7.12 -13.88
CA PRO A 35 -7.77 7.15 -14.91
C PRO A 35 -7.81 8.42 -15.76
N THR A 36 -6.66 9.09 -15.92
CA THR A 36 -6.56 10.34 -16.71
C THR A 36 -6.52 10.12 -18.24
N GLY A 37 -6.72 8.88 -18.71
CA GLY A 37 -6.71 8.53 -20.14
C GLY A 37 -5.31 8.31 -20.75
N CYS A 38 -4.23 8.69 -20.05
CA CYS A 38 -2.85 8.42 -20.47
C CYS A 38 -2.38 6.98 -20.19
N GLY A 39 -3.18 6.16 -19.50
CA GLY A 39 -2.79 4.81 -19.09
C GLY A 39 -2.46 3.84 -20.24
N ALA A 40 -2.91 4.15 -21.47
CA ALA A 40 -2.59 3.35 -22.65
C ALA A 40 -1.07 3.29 -22.99
N SER A 41 -0.25 4.21 -22.49
CA SER A 41 1.21 4.18 -22.69
C SER A 41 2.00 3.45 -21.60
N LEU A 42 1.40 3.18 -20.44
CA LEU A 42 2.02 2.42 -19.36
C LEU A 42 1.78 0.94 -19.63
N HIS A 43 2.77 0.31 -20.26
CA HIS A 43 2.70 -1.09 -20.64
C HIS A 43 3.89 -1.84 -20.04
N TRP A 44 3.60 -2.83 -19.20
CA TRP A 44 4.58 -3.64 -18.49
C TRP A 44 4.42 -5.11 -18.89
N PRO A 45 4.80 -5.48 -20.14
CA PRO A 45 4.46 -6.79 -20.70
C PRO A 45 5.19 -7.97 -20.03
N TYR A 46 6.33 -7.70 -19.39
CA TYR A 46 7.21 -8.72 -18.85
C TYR A 46 7.38 -8.67 -17.33
N LEU A 47 6.71 -7.71 -16.67
CA LEU A 47 6.84 -7.53 -15.23
C LEU A 47 5.98 -8.57 -14.51
N GLU A 48 6.64 -9.44 -13.76
CA GLU A 48 6.01 -10.52 -13.01
C GLU A 48 5.91 -10.19 -11.52
N THR A 49 6.89 -9.47 -10.97
CA THR A 49 6.99 -9.18 -9.54
C THR A 49 7.28 -7.71 -9.30
N ILE A 50 6.52 -7.12 -8.37
CA ILE A 50 6.75 -5.76 -7.88
C ILE A 50 6.82 -5.79 -6.36
N GLU A 51 7.93 -5.36 -5.79
CA GLU A 51 8.14 -5.29 -4.35
C GLU A 51 8.46 -3.85 -3.95
N PHE A 52 7.68 -3.31 -3.02
CA PHE A 52 7.96 -2.06 -2.32
C PHE A 52 8.22 -2.37 -0.86
N ASP A 53 9.48 -2.28 -0.46
CA ASP A 53 9.90 -2.54 0.91
C ASP A 53 10.23 -1.22 1.62
N GLU A 54 9.82 -1.15 2.89
CA GLU A 54 10.18 -0.06 3.80
C GLU A 54 9.81 1.31 3.21
N ILE A 55 8.59 1.43 2.68
CA ILE A 55 8.15 2.70 2.10
C ILE A 55 8.04 3.77 3.18
N PRO A 56 8.59 4.97 2.95
CA PRO A 56 8.45 6.09 3.87
C PRO A 56 6.97 6.41 4.12
N ASP A 57 6.71 7.01 5.27
CA ASP A 57 5.40 7.42 5.77
C ASP A 57 4.91 8.76 5.21
N TYR A 58 5.51 9.21 4.11
CA TYR A 58 5.13 10.42 3.39
C TYR A 58 5.11 10.19 1.89
N LEU A 59 4.24 10.94 1.22
CA LEU A 59 4.16 11.03 -0.23
C LEU A 59 5.31 11.88 -0.78
N PRO A 60 5.63 11.76 -2.09
CA PRO A 60 6.60 12.66 -2.74
C PRO A 60 6.23 14.15 -2.64
N SER A 61 4.97 14.49 -2.37
CA SER A 61 4.51 15.87 -2.09
C SER A 61 4.96 16.40 -0.73
N GLY A 62 5.40 15.52 0.18
CA GLY A 62 5.68 15.80 1.59
C GLY A 62 4.46 15.68 2.50
N GLU A 63 3.30 15.29 1.98
CA GLU A 63 2.12 14.94 2.79
C GLU A 63 2.32 13.59 3.48
N TRP A 64 1.85 13.46 4.72
CA TRP A 64 2.02 12.24 5.50
C TRP A 64 0.97 11.19 5.12
N LEU A 65 1.37 9.92 5.06
CA LEU A 65 0.51 8.76 4.90
C LEU A 65 -0.23 8.40 6.18
N PHE A 66 0.28 8.87 7.32
CA PHE A 66 -0.32 8.66 8.63
C PHE A 66 -0.49 10.00 9.35
N ASP A 67 -1.65 10.15 9.98
CA ASP A 67 -1.97 11.26 10.85
C ASP A 67 -1.61 10.93 12.30
N PRO A 68 -1.31 11.94 13.15
CA PRO A 68 -1.08 11.73 14.56
C PRO A 68 -2.34 11.19 15.22
N ASP A 69 -2.20 10.20 16.11
CA ASP A 69 -3.32 9.82 16.97
C ASP A 69 -3.49 10.86 18.08
N TYR A 70 -4.57 11.64 18.00
CA TYR A 70 -4.89 12.68 18.97
C TYR A 70 -5.15 12.13 20.39
N TYR A 71 -5.38 10.82 20.55
CA TYR A 71 -5.58 10.18 21.85
C TYR A 71 -4.27 9.89 22.59
N GLU A 72 -3.13 9.90 21.92
CA GLU A 72 -1.80 9.88 22.53
C GLU A 72 -1.23 11.30 22.70
N LYS A 73 -2.04 12.21 23.23
CA LYS A 73 -1.47 13.33 24.01
C LYS A 73 -0.89 12.74 25.29
N THR A 74 0.27 12.12 25.19
CA THR A 74 1.15 11.99 26.35
C THR A 74 1.29 13.37 26.94
N GLU A 75 0.84 13.53 28.18
CA GLU A 75 1.15 14.70 28.98
C GLU A 75 2.67 14.86 28.89
N VAL A 76 3.14 15.90 28.17
CA VAL A 76 4.57 16.19 28.12
C VAL A 76 5.01 16.30 29.57
N PRO A 77 5.87 15.39 30.09
CA PRO A 77 6.24 15.43 31.48
C PRO A 77 6.89 16.79 31.72
N ASN A 78 6.35 17.59 32.64
CA ASN A 78 6.97 18.87 33.00
C ASN A 78 8.25 18.57 33.78
N LEU A 79 9.33 18.29 33.04
CA LEU A 79 10.64 17.96 33.57
C LEU A 79 11.43 19.27 33.76
N GLU A 80 11.65 19.67 35.01
CA GLU A 80 12.43 20.86 35.35
C GLU A 80 13.93 20.73 34.96
N ALA A 81 14.39 19.52 34.62
CA ALA A 81 15.73 19.25 34.08
C ALA A 81 15.75 17.91 33.31
N PRO A 82 15.50 17.91 31.99
CA PRO A 82 15.49 16.67 31.21
C PRO A 82 16.91 16.10 31.02
N ASP A 83 17.04 14.80 31.23
CA ASP A 83 18.19 13.97 30.84
C ASP A 83 18.34 13.95 29.30
N TRP A 84 19.51 13.61 28.76
CA TRP A 84 19.67 13.32 27.33
C TRP A 84 18.83 12.12 26.86
N GLU A 85 18.53 11.16 27.74
CA GLU A 85 17.57 10.07 27.50
C GLU A 85 16.12 10.57 27.47
N ASP A 86 15.76 11.54 28.32
CA ASP A 86 14.44 12.18 28.32
C ASP A 86 14.21 13.06 27.09
N ILE A 87 15.26 13.77 26.62
CA ILE A 87 15.23 14.52 25.35
C ILE A 87 14.99 13.57 24.18
N ARG A 88 15.61 12.38 24.20
CA ARG A 88 15.43 11.37 23.16
C ARG A 88 13.99 10.86 23.10
N LEU A 89 13.37 10.61 24.26
CA LEU A 89 11.95 10.26 24.34
C LEU A 89 11.03 11.40 23.87
N VAL A 90 11.37 12.67 24.14
CA VAL A 90 10.62 13.85 23.64
C VAL A 90 10.89 14.16 22.16
N GLU A 91 12.03 13.73 21.59
CA GLU A 91 12.28 13.78 20.15
C GLU A 91 11.60 12.60 19.42
N GLU A 92 11.48 11.45 20.07
CA GLU A 92 10.83 10.24 19.54
C GLU A 92 9.29 10.23 19.75
N SER A 93 8.72 10.98 20.70
CA SER A 93 7.30 10.85 21.14
C SER A 93 6.24 11.83 20.56
N PRO A 94 6.50 13.02 19.98
CA PRO A 94 5.41 13.93 19.60
C PRO A 94 4.86 13.74 18.18
N TYR A 95 5.33 12.73 17.43
CA TYR A 95 4.88 12.45 16.07
C TYR A 95 4.64 10.97 15.81
N ASP A 96 4.19 10.21 16.83
CA ASP A 96 3.71 8.86 16.56
C ASP A 96 2.44 8.96 15.69
N ARG A 97 2.63 8.72 14.39
CA ARG A 97 1.62 8.83 13.36
C ARG A 97 1.13 7.43 13.07
N THR A 98 0.14 7.01 13.85
CA THR A 98 -0.41 5.66 13.79
C THR A 98 -1.73 5.60 13.02
N LEU A 99 -2.38 6.74 12.73
CA LEU A 99 -3.66 6.76 12.03
C LEU A 99 -3.45 6.80 10.52
N MET A 100 -3.69 5.68 9.85
CA MET A 100 -3.57 5.59 8.40
C MET A 100 -4.53 6.55 7.67
N ASN A 101 -4.00 7.34 6.74
CA ASN A 101 -4.81 8.17 5.85
C ASN A 101 -5.40 7.31 4.73
N PHE A 102 -6.61 6.80 4.95
CA PHE A 102 -7.26 5.87 4.02
C PHE A 102 -7.41 6.40 2.59
N GLU A 103 -7.60 7.70 2.37
CA GLU A 103 -7.73 8.23 1.01
C GLU A 103 -6.40 8.14 0.24
N HIS A 104 -5.26 8.42 0.88
CA HIS A 104 -3.96 8.24 0.23
C HIS A 104 -3.72 6.78 -0.15
N PHE A 105 -4.05 5.84 0.73
CA PHE A 105 -3.95 4.41 0.44
C PHE A 105 -4.95 3.95 -0.62
N HIS A 106 -6.21 4.38 -0.57
CA HIS A 106 -7.21 4.11 -1.61
C HIS A 106 -6.70 4.50 -2.98
N ARG A 107 -6.11 5.69 -3.12
CA ARG A 107 -5.56 6.16 -4.41
C ARG A 107 -4.41 5.29 -4.91
N VAL A 108 -3.50 4.87 -4.02
CA VAL A 108 -2.42 3.95 -4.38
C VAL A 108 -2.98 2.61 -4.83
N PHE A 109 -3.92 2.03 -4.07
CA PHE A 109 -4.50 0.73 -4.40
C PHE A 109 -5.39 0.76 -5.65
N ILE A 110 -6.08 1.87 -5.93
CA ILE A 110 -6.81 2.09 -7.19
C ILE A 110 -5.82 2.07 -8.36
N ALA A 111 -4.72 2.81 -8.26
CA ALA A 111 -3.71 2.87 -9.32
C ALA A 111 -3.07 1.50 -9.55
N MET A 112 -2.77 0.76 -8.48
CA MET A 112 -2.29 -0.63 -8.58
C MET A 112 -3.30 -1.55 -9.26
N GLY A 113 -4.60 -1.45 -8.91
CA GLY A 113 -5.64 -2.28 -9.53
C GLY A 113 -5.72 -2.09 -11.03
N TYR A 114 -5.76 -0.83 -11.48
CA TYR A 114 -5.72 -0.53 -12.92
C TYR A 114 -4.43 -1.04 -13.57
N ALA A 115 -3.27 -0.80 -12.96
CA ALA A 115 -2.01 -1.29 -13.50
C ALA A 115 -1.97 -2.82 -13.61
N ALA A 116 -2.41 -3.54 -12.57
CA ALA A 116 -2.42 -4.99 -12.52
C ALA A 116 -3.28 -5.62 -13.62
N GLN A 117 -4.43 -5.02 -13.95
CA GLN A 117 -5.27 -5.47 -15.06
C GLN A 117 -4.58 -5.34 -16.43
N HIS A 118 -3.59 -4.44 -16.54
CA HIS A 118 -2.79 -4.18 -17.74
C HIS A 118 -1.38 -4.80 -17.68
N MET A 119 -1.12 -5.68 -16.71
CA MET A 119 0.15 -6.41 -16.55
C MET A 119 -0.08 -7.91 -16.78
N PRO A 120 0.13 -8.43 -18.01
CA PRO A 120 -0.31 -9.78 -18.37
C PRO A 120 0.42 -10.90 -17.63
N LEU A 121 1.68 -10.67 -17.27
CA LEU A 121 2.53 -11.67 -16.61
C LEU A 121 2.64 -11.43 -15.10
N LEU A 122 1.90 -10.47 -14.54
CA LEU A 122 1.98 -10.16 -13.12
C LEU A 122 1.58 -11.37 -12.27
N LYS A 123 2.50 -11.76 -11.38
CA LYS A 123 2.34 -12.84 -10.40
C LYS A 123 2.24 -12.28 -8.99
N THR A 124 3.01 -11.25 -8.66
CA THR A 124 3.10 -10.74 -7.29
C THR A 124 3.24 -9.22 -7.24
N ILE A 125 2.49 -8.59 -6.33
CA ILE A 125 2.79 -7.24 -5.84
C ILE A 125 2.88 -7.33 -4.31
N ARG A 126 3.92 -6.75 -3.72
CA ARG A 126 4.04 -6.62 -2.28
C ARG A 126 4.36 -5.19 -1.90
N LEU A 127 3.70 -4.69 -0.86
CA LEU A 127 3.98 -3.39 -0.27
C LEU A 127 4.06 -3.53 1.25
N LEU A 128 5.17 -3.06 1.80
CA LEU A 128 5.45 -2.99 3.23
C LEU A 128 5.74 -1.54 3.61
N VAL A 129 4.97 -1.02 4.57
CA VAL A 129 5.10 0.36 5.07
C VAL A 129 6.07 0.43 6.24
N LEU A 130 6.98 1.40 6.24
CA LEU A 130 7.99 1.52 7.30
C LEU A 130 7.40 1.99 8.63
N ALA A 131 6.47 2.95 8.62
CA ALA A 131 5.88 3.49 9.85
C ALA A 131 4.93 2.54 10.56
N ASP A 132 4.43 1.52 9.86
CA ASP A 132 3.54 0.51 10.42
C ASP A 132 3.99 -0.85 9.90
N GLU A 133 4.88 -1.51 10.66
CA GLU A 133 5.39 -2.86 10.36
C GLU A 133 4.27 -3.92 10.28
N GLN A 134 3.03 -3.57 10.67
CA GLN A 134 1.86 -4.46 10.66
C GLN A 134 0.96 -4.24 9.44
N SER A 135 1.07 -3.10 8.75
CA SER A 135 0.29 -2.84 7.54
C SER A 135 0.99 -3.36 6.29
N THR A 136 0.38 -4.35 5.65
CA THR A 136 0.90 -4.97 4.43
C THR A 136 -0.17 -5.06 3.35
N PHE A 137 0.30 -5.04 2.12
CA PHE A 137 -0.50 -5.34 0.95
C PHE A 137 0.18 -6.41 0.12
N GLU A 138 -0.58 -7.42 -0.30
CA GLU A 138 -0.10 -8.48 -1.16
C GLU A 138 -1.12 -8.83 -2.24
N PHE A 139 -0.70 -8.79 -3.49
CA PHE A 139 -1.35 -9.49 -4.59
C PHE A 139 -0.51 -10.71 -4.95
N SER A 140 -1.16 -11.85 -5.13
CA SER A 140 -0.48 -13.08 -5.57
C SER A 140 -1.31 -13.88 -6.56
N THR A 141 -0.63 -14.55 -7.49
CA THR A 141 -1.21 -15.55 -8.39
C THR A 141 -0.68 -16.92 -8.01
N ASP A 142 -1.56 -17.83 -7.60
CA ASP A 142 -1.20 -19.21 -7.33
C ASP A 142 -0.75 -19.91 -8.62
N GLN A 143 0.45 -20.47 -8.59
CA GLN A 143 1.08 -21.07 -9.77
C GLN A 143 0.38 -22.34 -10.28
N PHE A 144 -0.38 -23.04 -9.44
CA PHE A 144 -1.01 -24.30 -9.80
C PHE A 144 -2.44 -24.12 -10.30
N SER A 145 -3.23 -23.29 -9.61
CA SER A 145 -4.63 -23.04 -9.91
C SER A 145 -4.83 -21.80 -10.79
N GLY A 146 -3.82 -20.94 -10.92
CA GLY A 146 -3.96 -19.61 -11.55
C GLY A 146 -4.86 -18.66 -10.75
N ARG A 147 -5.28 -19.06 -9.54
CA ARG A 147 -6.14 -18.26 -8.66
C ARG A 147 -5.38 -17.04 -8.21
N ARG A 148 -6.03 -15.88 -8.32
CA ARG A 148 -5.50 -14.61 -7.85
C ARG A 148 -6.13 -14.24 -6.53
N THR A 149 -5.32 -13.68 -5.66
CA THR A 149 -5.74 -13.22 -4.34
C THR A 149 -5.14 -11.84 -4.10
N VAL A 150 -5.88 -10.98 -3.43
CA VAL A 150 -5.36 -9.74 -2.88
C VAL A 150 -5.69 -9.67 -1.39
N THR A 151 -4.70 -9.28 -0.60
CA THR A 151 -4.78 -9.18 0.85
C THR A 151 -4.34 -7.78 1.26
N TRP A 152 -5.15 -7.13 2.09
CA TRP A 152 -4.78 -5.94 2.84
C TRP A 152 -4.80 -6.30 4.31
N ALA A 153 -3.66 -6.27 4.98
CA ALA A 153 -3.59 -6.36 6.43
C ALA A 153 -3.28 -4.96 6.99
N SER A 154 -4.02 -4.51 8.00
CA SER A 154 -3.74 -3.25 8.66
C SER A 154 -4.14 -3.24 10.11
N ALA A 155 -3.23 -2.77 10.97
CA ALA A 155 -3.45 -2.53 12.39
C ALA A 155 -4.38 -1.34 12.69
N THR A 156 -4.72 -0.56 11.65
CA THR A 156 -5.59 0.62 11.75
C THR A 156 -7.01 0.34 11.27
N GLY A 157 -7.28 -0.88 10.80
CA GLY A 157 -8.59 -1.27 10.33
C GLY A 157 -8.92 -0.83 8.89
N TYR A 158 -7.91 -0.58 8.05
CA TYR A 158 -8.11 -0.23 6.64
C TYR A 158 -9.02 -1.25 5.93
N LYS A 159 -9.96 -0.72 5.14
CA LYS A 159 -10.82 -1.52 4.26
C LYS A 159 -10.88 -0.90 2.86
N PRO A 160 -10.77 -1.71 1.79
CA PRO A 160 -10.95 -1.23 0.44
C PRO A 160 -12.39 -0.73 0.25
N ASP A 161 -12.53 0.39 -0.46
CA ASP A 161 -13.85 0.94 -0.82
C ASP A 161 -14.30 0.47 -2.20
N GLU A 162 -15.48 0.92 -2.63
CA GLU A 162 -16.06 0.57 -3.94
C GLU A 162 -15.17 0.99 -5.12
N ARG A 163 -14.37 2.06 -4.97
CA ARG A 163 -13.44 2.51 -6.02
C ARG A 163 -12.27 1.54 -6.16
N VAL A 164 -11.73 1.05 -5.04
CA VAL A 164 -10.72 0.00 -5.04
C VAL A 164 -11.31 -1.28 -5.65
N ALA A 165 -12.50 -1.70 -5.25
CA ALA A 165 -13.18 -2.87 -5.81
C ALA A 165 -13.33 -2.77 -7.33
N GLN A 166 -13.79 -1.62 -7.83
CA GLN A 166 -13.91 -1.36 -9.26
C GLN A 166 -12.58 -1.42 -10.01
N ALA A 167 -11.52 -0.84 -9.45
CA ALA A 167 -10.20 -0.80 -10.08
C ALA A 167 -9.56 -2.18 -10.17
N TRP A 168 -9.84 -3.07 -9.21
CA TRP A 168 -9.36 -4.45 -9.19
C TRP A 168 -10.30 -5.42 -9.91
N GLY A 169 -11.58 -5.09 -10.07
CA GLY A 169 -12.56 -5.90 -10.77
C GLY A 169 -13.15 -7.04 -9.94
N PHE A 170 -13.31 -6.82 -8.63
CA PHE A 170 -14.01 -7.76 -7.71
C PHE A 170 -15.33 -7.16 -7.21
N ASP A 171 -16.24 -8.02 -6.75
CA ASP A 171 -17.48 -7.57 -6.10
C ASP A 171 -17.19 -7.28 -4.61
N PRO A 172 -17.62 -6.15 -4.04
CA PRO A 172 -17.46 -5.89 -2.60
C PRO A 172 -17.98 -7.01 -1.68
N ASP A 173 -18.92 -7.82 -2.15
CA ASP A 173 -19.42 -8.99 -1.41
C ASP A 173 -18.42 -10.17 -1.39
N ASP A 174 -17.40 -10.17 -2.25
CA ASP A 174 -16.31 -11.15 -2.29
C ASP A 174 -15.23 -10.90 -1.21
N ILE A 175 -15.41 -9.85 -0.39
CA ILE A 175 -14.48 -9.49 0.67
C ILE A 175 -14.70 -10.38 1.91
N ASP A 176 -13.68 -11.18 2.21
CA ASP A 176 -13.57 -11.91 3.46
C ASP A 176 -12.82 -11.07 4.50
N PHE A 177 -13.51 -10.74 5.61
CA PHE A 177 -12.91 -10.03 6.74
C PHE A 177 -12.45 -11.01 7.81
N ILE A 178 -11.16 -10.96 8.15
CA ILE A 178 -10.59 -11.68 9.27
C ILE A 178 -10.30 -10.63 10.35
N ASP A 179 -11.13 -10.64 11.40
CA ASP A 179 -10.92 -9.84 12.60
C ASP A 179 -10.09 -10.66 13.58
N HIS A 180 -8.86 -10.21 13.83
CA HIS A 180 -8.00 -10.89 14.80
C HIS A 180 -8.47 -10.54 16.22
N TRP A 181 -8.53 -11.55 17.10
CA TRP A 181 -8.94 -11.43 18.51
C TRP A 181 -7.93 -10.55 19.28
N GLU A 182 -8.11 -9.23 19.17
CA GLU A 182 -7.63 -8.14 20.02
C GLU A 182 -8.01 -6.76 19.41
N GLY A 183 -8.71 -6.72 18.26
CA GLY A 183 -9.52 -5.58 17.82
C GLY A 183 -8.76 -4.42 17.19
N ARG A 184 -7.52 -4.66 16.72
CA ARG A 184 -6.72 -3.65 16.00
C ARG A 184 -6.37 -4.09 14.58
N ASP A 185 -6.05 -5.36 14.38
CA ASP A 185 -5.66 -5.86 13.07
C ASP A 185 -6.87 -6.34 12.28
N VAL A 186 -7.18 -5.64 11.19
CA VAL A 186 -8.13 -6.10 10.18
C VAL A 186 -7.34 -6.62 9.00
N GLU A 187 -7.50 -7.90 8.72
CA GLU A 187 -7.09 -8.47 7.45
C GLU A 187 -8.32 -8.58 6.53
N THR A 188 -8.18 -8.02 5.34
CA THR A 188 -9.17 -8.08 4.28
C THR A 188 -8.60 -8.92 3.15
N ASN A 189 -9.25 -10.04 2.84
CA ASN A 189 -8.86 -10.92 1.76
C ASN A 189 -9.91 -10.91 0.66
N VAL A 190 -9.48 -10.89 -0.60
CA VAL A 190 -10.34 -11.05 -1.76
C VAL A 190 -9.74 -12.08 -2.69
N ILE A 191 -10.56 -13.06 -3.06
CA ILE A 191 -10.24 -14.03 -4.10
C ILE A 191 -10.94 -13.62 -5.39
N PHE A 192 -10.18 -13.48 -6.47
CA PHE A 192 -10.77 -13.15 -7.77
C PHE A 192 -11.44 -14.37 -8.41
N HIS A 193 -12.76 -14.28 -8.61
CA HIS A 193 -13.52 -15.27 -9.36
C HIS A 193 -13.30 -15.18 -10.88
N SER A 194 -13.00 -13.98 -11.36
CA SER A 194 -12.61 -13.73 -12.74
C SER A 194 -11.52 -12.67 -12.77
N TRP A 195 -10.56 -12.84 -13.66
CA TRP A 195 -9.58 -11.80 -13.94
C TRP A 195 -9.75 -11.38 -15.39
N PRO A 196 -9.72 -10.08 -15.71
CA PRO A 196 -9.78 -9.65 -17.09
C PRO A 196 -8.66 -10.34 -17.88
N LEU A 197 -9.06 -11.22 -18.80
CA LEU A 197 -8.16 -11.68 -19.85
C LEU A 197 -7.85 -10.42 -20.66
N GLY A 198 -6.63 -9.90 -20.52
CA GLY A 198 -6.21 -8.74 -21.29
C GLY A 198 -6.54 -9.00 -22.76
N ASN A 199 -7.48 -8.23 -23.30
CA ASN A 199 -7.79 -8.26 -24.73
C ASN A 199 -6.62 -7.56 -25.42
N TYR A 200 -5.54 -8.29 -25.64
CA TYR A 200 -4.45 -7.85 -26.51
C TYR A 200 -4.85 -8.20 -27.94
N ALA A 201 -5.48 -7.23 -28.61
CA ALA A 201 -5.67 -7.20 -30.06
C ALA A 201 -4.88 -6.03 -30.64
#